data_AF-A0A975CR21-F1
#
_entry.id   AF-A0A975CR21-F1
#
_cell.length_a   1.000
_cell.length_b   1.000
_cell.length_c   1.000
_cell.angle_alpha   90.00
_cell.angle_beta   90.00
_cell.angle_gamma   90.00
#
_symmetry.space_group_name_H-M   'P 1'
#
loop_
_entity.id
_entity.type
_entity.pdbx_description
1 polymer ?
#
loop_
_entity_poly.entity_id
_entity_poly.type
_entity_poly.pdbx_seq_one_letter_code
_entity_poly.pdbx_strand_id
1 'polypeptide(L)' 'MKILLKILFIVFLVWVTVGAYLINTNHEKAKIVMGLCVLYLSFICMPIFIYFRYRDGKYKKYIINDDKLRNAFKQQGKS' A
#
# COMPACT_ATOMS: atom_id res chain seq x y z
N MET A 1 -6.10 -10.69 -4.54
CA MET A 1 -6.34 -9.33 -3.99
C MET A 1 -6.47 -9.24 -2.45
N LYS A 2 -6.11 -10.25 -1.64
CA LYS A 2 -6.07 -10.10 -0.15
C LYS A 2 -4.82 -10.70 0.50
N ILE A 3 -4.28 -11.78 -0.08
CA ILE A 3 -3.18 -12.58 0.49
C ILE A 3 -1.87 -11.79 0.55
N LEU A 4 -1.47 -11.09 -0.51
CA LEU A 4 -0.20 -10.35 -0.56
C LEU A 4 -0.14 -9.22 0.48
N LEU A 5 -1.24 -8.45 0.60
CA LEU A 5 -1.37 -7.42 1.63
C LEU A 5 -1.42 -8.02 3.04
N LYS A 6 -2.13 -9.15 3.22
CA LYS A 6 -2.13 -9.91 4.49
C LYS A 6 -0.73 -10.36 4.88
N ILE A 7 0.03 -10.92 3.94
CA ILE A 7 1.41 -11.38 4.15
C ILE A 7 2.30 -10.21 4.53
N LEU A 8 2.21 -9.09 3.82
CA LEU A 8 3.01 -7.89 4.12
C LEU A 8 2.69 -7.34 5.51
N PHE A 9 1.41 -7.35 5.90
CA PHE A 9 0.98 -6.94 7.23
C PHE A 9 1.46 -7.90 8.33
N ILE A 10 1.46 -9.20 8.07
CA ILE A 10 1.99 -10.22 9.01
C ILE A 10 3.50 -10.06 9.18
N VAL A 11 4.24 -9.88 8.09
CA VAL A 11 5.70 -9.64 8.13
C VAL A 11 6.01 -8.37 8.94
N PHE A 12 5.22 -7.31 8.75
CA PHE A 12 5.36 -6.09 9.54
C PHE A 12 5.13 -6.31 11.04
N LEU A 13 4.07 -7.03 11.40
CA LEU A 13 3.78 -7.39 12.80
C LEU A 13 4.93 -8.17 13.44
N VAL A 14 5.41 -9.22 12.77
CA VAL A 14 6.52 -10.04 13.25
C VAL A 14 7.77 -9.18 13.46
N TRP A 15 8.11 -8.31 12.52
CA TRP A 15 9.28 -7.44 12.61
C TRP A 15 9.18 -6.43 13.76
N VAL A 16 8.00 -5.86 14.00
CA VAL A 16 7.75 -4.95 15.13
C VAL A 16 7.89 -5.70 16.46
N THR A 17 7.33 -6.91 16.59
CA THR A 17 7.52 -7.73 17.79
C THR A 17 8.97 -8.10 18.03
N VAL A 18 9.73 -8.47 17.00
CA VAL A 18 11.17 -8.77 17.11
C VAL A 18 11.95 -7.54 17.55
N GLY A 19 11.67 -6.37 16.97
CA GLY A 19 12.29 -5.10 17.36
C GLY A 19 12.00 -4.73 18.82
N ALA A 20 10.73 -4.86 19.24
CA ALA A 20 10.32 -4.59 20.61
C ALA A 20 10.95 -5.57 21.62
N TYR A 21 11.05 -6.85 21.28
CA TYR A 21 11.72 -7.85 22.10
C TYR A 21 13.22 -7.55 22.27
N LEU A 22 13.89 -7.12 21.19
CA LEU A 22 15.30 -6.72 21.23
C LEU A 22 15.55 -5.47 22.07
N ILE A 23 14.61 -4.50 22.04
CA ILE A 23 14.67 -3.32 22.92
C ILE A 23 14.59 -3.73 24.39
N ASN A 24 13.65 -4.62 24.74
CA ASN A 24 13.47 -5.06 26.13
C ASN A 24 14.69 -5.80 26.68
N THR A 25 15.47 -6.47 25.83
CA THR A 25 16.73 -7.12 26.22
C THR A 25 17.92 -6.16 26.28
N ASN A 26 17.71 -4.84 26.08
CA ASN A 26 18.73 -3.79 26.09
C ASN A 26 19.96 -4.09 25.20
N HIS A 27 19.77 -4.95 24.18
CA HIS A 27 20.86 -5.28 23.27
C HIS A 27 21.20 -4.07 22.41
N GLU A 28 22.49 -3.75 22.31
CA GLU A 28 23.00 -2.60 21.55
C GLU A 28 22.51 -2.59 20.09
N LYS A 29 22.24 -3.78 19.53
CA LYS A 29 21.72 -3.98 18.17
C LYS A 29 20.24 -3.61 18.02
N ALA A 30 19.50 -3.39 19.11
CA ALA A 30 18.08 -3.05 19.08
C ALA A 30 17.79 -1.77 18.31
N LYS A 31 18.62 -0.72 18.49
CA LYS A 31 18.49 0.54 17.74
C LYS A 31 18.67 0.34 16.25
N ILE A 32 19.63 -0.52 15.85
CA ILE A 32 19.91 -0.82 14.43
C ILE A 32 18.73 -1.58 13.82
N VAL A 33 18.20 -2.59 14.53
CA VAL A 33 17.03 -3.35 14.07
C VAL A 33 15.78 -2.48 13.97
N MET A 34 15.59 -1.54 14.91
CA MET A 34 14.51 -0.54 14.83
C MET A 34 14.65 0.37 13.62
N GLY A 35 15.86 0.90 13.38
CA GLY A 35 16.14 1.76 12.23
C GLY A 35 15.93 1.04 10.89
N LEU A 36 16.41 -0.21 10.79
CA LEU A 36 16.18 -1.06 9.63
C LEU A 36 14.69 -1.38 9.41
N CYS A 37 13.91 -1.56 10.49
CA CYS A 37 12.46 -1.73 10.40
C CYS A 37 11.79 -0.50 9.78
N VAL A 38 12.17 0.72 10.20
CA VAL A 38 11.62 1.96 9.67
C VAL A 38 12.04 2.18 8.21
N LEU A 39 13.30 1.88 7.86
CA LEU A 39 13.77 1.95 6.47
C LEU A 39 13.02 0.95 5.58
N TYR A 40 12.84 -0.29 6.04
CA TYR A 40 12.06 -1.28 5.32
C TYR A 40 10.60 -0.81 5.11
N LEU A 41 9.99 -0.21 6.15
CA LEU A 41 8.65 0.34 6.03
C LEU A 41 8.59 1.46 4.98
N SER A 42 9.54 2.41 5.04
CA SER A 42 9.54 3.57 4.13
C SER A 42 9.80 3.15 2.68
N PHE A 43 10.84 2.34 2.44
CA PHE A 43 11.29 2.03 1.08
C PHE A 43 10.62 0.83 0.43
N ILE A 44 10.09 -0.12 1.21
CA ILE A 44 9.54 -1.36 0.68
C ILE A 44 8.03 -1.40 0.87
N CYS A 45 7.55 -1.09 2.07
CA CYS A 45 6.10 -1.09 2.32
C CYS A 45 5.39 -0.01 1.49
N MET A 46 5.93 1.22 1.40
CA MET A 46 5.29 2.32 0.65
C MET A 46 5.10 2.02 -0.85
N PRO A 47 6.13 1.67 -1.66
CA PRO A 47 5.92 1.42 -3.08
C PRO A 47 5.08 0.17 -3.35
N ILE A 48 5.21 -0.88 -2.54
CA ILE A 48 4.38 -2.08 -2.67
C ILE A 48 2.92 -1.77 -2.36
N PHE A 49 2.67 -0.94 -1.35
CA PHE A 49 1.33 -0.49 -0.99
C PHE A 49 0.69 0.32 -2.13
N ILE A 50 1.43 1.25 -2.74
CA ILE A 50 0.97 2.01 -3.90
C ILE A 50 0.72 1.09 -5.09
N TYR A 51 1.67 0.22 -5.45
CA TYR A 51 1.50 -0.72 -6.55
C TYR A 51 0.24 -1.58 -6.36
N PHE A 52 0.02 -2.11 -5.15
CA PHE A 52 -1.16 -2.92 -4.86
C PHE A 52 -2.46 -2.12 -4.90
N ARG A 53 -2.47 -0.93 -4.30
CA ARG A 53 -3.62 0.00 -4.28
C ARG A 53 -4.06 0.38 -5.68
N TYR A 54 -3.10 0.62 -6.56
CA TYR A 54 -3.34 1.06 -7.92
C TYR A 54 -3.62 -0.14 -8.84
N ARG A 55 -2.98 -1.30 -8.71
CA ARG A 55 -3.14 -2.46 -9.64
C ARG A 55 -4.57 -2.95 -9.86
N ASP A 56 -5.51 -2.69 -8.96
CA ASP A 56 -6.94 -3.05 -9.08
C ASP A 56 -7.73 -2.25 -10.15
N GLY A 57 -7.07 -1.57 -11.08
CA GLY A 57 -7.69 -1.15 -12.34
C GLY A 57 -8.71 0.00 -12.25
N LYS A 58 -8.94 0.59 -11.06
CA LYS A 58 -9.94 1.65 -10.88
C LYS A 58 -9.63 2.95 -11.64
N TYR A 59 -8.41 3.14 -12.14
CA TYR A 59 -8.11 4.21 -13.09
C TYR A 59 -8.92 4.09 -14.39
N LYS A 60 -9.27 2.88 -14.85
CA LYS A 60 -10.16 2.71 -16.01
C LYS A 60 -11.58 3.24 -15.76
N LYS A 61 -11.99 3.40 -14.50
CA LYS A 61 -13.29 4.00 -14.18
C LYS A 61 -13.29 5.52 -14.46
N TYR A 62 -12.14 6.17 -14.28
CA TYR A 62 -11.93 7.62 -14.47
C TYR A 62 -11.33 8.00 -15.82
N ILE A 63 -10.85 7.04 -16.61
CA ILE A 63 -10.58 7.27 -18.04
C ILE A 63 -11.92 7.58 -18.70
N ILE A 64 -12.12 8.85 -19.05
CA ILE A 64 -13.24 9.30 -19.86
C ILE A 64 -12.96 8.82 -21.28
N ASN A 65 -13.59 7.72 -21.68
CA ASN A 65 -13.62 7.30 -23.08
C ASN A 65 -14.60 8.17 -23.86
N ASP A 66 -14.31 8.36 -25.15
CA ASP A 66 -15.15 9.11 -26.10
C ASP A 66 -16.64 8.69 -26.03
N ASP A 67 -16.92 7.40 -25.84
CA ASP A 67 -18.29 6.89 -25.69
C ASP A 67 -19.01 7.35 -24.40
N LYS A 68 -18.28 7.53 -23.28
CA LYS A 68 -18.87 8.08 -22.04
C LYS A 68 -19.14 9.57 -22.18
N LEU A 69 -18.22 10.29 -22.81
CA LEU A 69 -18.36 11.70 -23.20
C LEU A 69 -19.62 11.87 -24.05
N ARG A 70 -19.73 11.11 -25.14
CA ARG A 70 -20.84 11.20 -26.09
C ARG A 70 -22.20 10.84 -25.48
N ASN A 71 -22.24 9.89 -24.54
CA ASN A 71 -23.47 9.55 -23.81
C ASN A 71 -23.89 10.63 -22.79
N ALA A 72 -22.93 11.27 -22.10
CA ALA A 72 -23.22 12.39 -21.20
C ALA A 72 -23.78 13.61 -21.96
N PHE A 73 -23.18 13.94 -23.12
CA PHE A 73 -23.66 15.01 -23.98
C PHE A 73 -25.01 14.69 -24.65
N LYS A 74 -25.28 13.43 -25.01
CA LYS A 74 -26.60 12.99 -25.51
C LYS A 74 -27.72 13.06 -24.47
N GLN A 75 -27.41 12.90 -23.18
CA GLN A 75 -28.40 13.05 -22.11
C GLN A 75 -28.73 14.52 -21.82
N GLN A 76 -27.78 15.44 -21.99
CA GLN A 76 -28.03 16.87 -21.81
C GLN A 76 -28.94 17.49 -22.88
N GLY A 77 -28.96 16.95 -24.10
CA GLY A 77 -29.83 17.43 -25.19
C GLY A 77 -31.25 16.86 -25.19
N LYS A 78 -31.64 16.10 -24.17
CA LYS A 78 -32.97 15.46 -24.04
C LYS A 78 -33.83 16.06 -22.92
N SER A 79 -33.46 17.24 -22.41
CA SER A 79 -34.28 18.01 -21.47
C SER A 79 -35.06 19.11 -22.17
#